data_AF-A0A2R9AST3-F1
#
_entry.id   AF-A0A2R9AST3-F1
#
_cell.length_a   1.000
_cell.length_b   1.000
_cell.length_c   1.000
_cell.angle_alpha   90.00
_cell.angle_beta   90.00
_cell.angle_gamma   90.00
#
_symmetry.space_group_name_H-M   'P 1'
#
loop_
_entity.id
_entity.type
_entity.pdbx_description
1 polymer ?
#
loop_
_entity_poly.entity_id
_entity_poly.type
_entity_poly.pdbx_seq_one_letter_code
_entity_poly.pdbx_strand_id
1 'polypeptide(L)'
;SRDNKFSKKDCLSIRNVVASIQTKEGLNLKLISGDVLYIWADVIVNSVPMNLQLGGGPLSRAFLQKAGPMLQKELDDRRRETEEKVGNIFMTSGCNLDCKAVLHAVAPYWNNGAETSWQVATGDIATEQVDVIVNSTARTFNRKSGVSKAILEGAGQAVESECAVLAAQPHRDFIITPGGCLKCKIIIHVPGRKDVRKTVTSVLEECEQRKYTSVSLPAIGTGNLPEHWTDMNHQLFCMVQLEPGQSEYNTIKDKFTRTCSSYAIEKIERIQNAFLWQSYQVKKRQMDIKNDRKNNERLLFHGTDADSVPYVNQHGFNRSCAGKNAVSYGKGTYFAVDASYSAKDTYSKPDSNGRKHMYVVRVLTGVFTKGRAGLVTPPPKNPHNPTDLFDSVTNNTRSPKLFVVFFDNQAYPEYLITFTA
;
A
#
# COMPACT_ATOMS: atom_id res chain seq x y z
N SER A 1 -21.66 -48.13 30.77
CA SER A 1 -21.00 -47.48 31.92
C SER A 1 -19.55 -47.18 31.58
N ARG A 2 -19.29 -45.93 31.18
CA ARG A 2 -18.04 -45.16 31.39
C ARG A 2 -18.37 -43.74 30.93
N ASP A 3 -19.05 -43.02 31.81
CA ASP A 3 -19.23 -41.57 31.71
C ASP A 3 -17.84 -40.93 31.81
N ASN A 4 -17.26 -40.53 30.67
CA ASN A 4 -16.14 -39.59 30.66
C ASN A 4 -16.69 -38.22 31.04
N LYS A 5 -16.91 -37.99 32.33
CA LYS A 5 -17.12 -36.65 32.89
C LYS A 5 -15.83 -35.86 32.70
N PHE A 6 -15.79 -35.02 31.67
CA PHE A 6 -14.77 -33.97 31.54
C PHE A 6 -14.80 -33.11 32.81
N SER A 7 -13.69 -33.06 33.55
CA SER A 7 -13.57 -32.25 34.76
C SER A 7 -13.24 -30.79 34.38
N LYS A 8 -13.68 -29.83 35.23
CA LYS A 8 -13.32 -28.39 35.12
C LYS A 8 -11.81 -28.13 35.00
N LYS A 9 -10.94 -29.08 35.41
CA LYS A 9 -9.47 -28.96 35.31
C LYS A 9 -8.89 -29.46 33.98
N ASP A 10 -9.65 -30.19 33.17
CA ASP A 10 -9.09 -30.89 32.00
C ASP A 10 -8.99 -30.00 30.75
N CYS A 11 -9.89 -29.02 30.59
CA CYS A 11 -10.02 -28.26 29.33
C CYS A 11 -8.81 -27.35 29.02
N LEU A 12 -8.12 -26.85 30.04
CA LEU A 12 -6.91 -26.01 29.92
C LEU A 12 -5.61 -26.78 30.22
N SER A 13 -5.68 -28.11 30.39
CA SER A 13 -4.47 -28.90 30.58
C SER A 13 -3.60 -28.84 29.32
N ILE A 14 -2.27 -28.84 29.50
CA ILE A 14 -1.27 -28.79 28.41
C ILE A 14 -1.52 -29.91 27.36
N ARG A 15 -2.21 -30.99 27.73
CA ARG A 15 -2.53 -32.14 26.88
C ARG A 15 -3.52 -31.83 25.74
N ASN A 16 -4.27 -30.72 25.83
CA ASN A 16 -5.27 -30.33 24.81
C ASN A 16 -4.77 -29.26 23.83
N VAL A 17 -3.54 -28.75 24.03
CA VAL A 17 -2.94 -27.75 23.15
C VAL A 17 -2.42 -28.45 21.90
N VAL A 18 -3.08 -28.21 20.77
CA VAL A 18 -2.73 -28.74 19.45
C VAL A 18 -1.53 -27.98 18.87
N ALA A 19 -1.49 -26.66 19.07
CA ALA A 19 -0.38 -25.82 18.63
C ALA A 19 -0.26 -24.57 19.51
N SER A 20 0.94 -23.99 19.58
CA SER A 20 1.19 -22.73 20.27
C SER A 20 2.22 -21.92 19.48
N ILE A 21 1.96 -20.63 19.28
CA ILE A 21 2.89 -19.68 18.65
C ILE A 21 2.94 -18.39 19.47
N GLN A 22 4.10 -17.73 19.49
CA GLN A 22 4.24 -16.40 20.09
C GLN A 22 4.36 -15.34 18.99
N THR A 23 3.58 -14.28 19.08
CA THR A 23 3.69 -13.15 18.14
C THR A 23 4.98 -12.37 18.39
N LYS A 24 5.39 -11.52 17.44
CA LYS A 24 6.59 -10.68 17.57
C LYS A 24 6.52 -9.70 18.74
N GLU A 25 5.30 -9.37 19.16
CA GLU A 25 4.96 -8.50 20.28
C GLU A 25 4.87 -9.26 21.62
N GLY A 26 5.11 -10.58 21.62
CA GLY A 26 5.16 -11.42 22.83
C GLY A 26 3.85 -12.08 23.23
N LEU A 27 2.78 -11.97 22.42
CA LEU A 27 1.48 -12.59 22.73
C LEU A 27 1.50 -14.08 22.40
N ASN A 28 1.05 -14.92 23.34
CA ASN A 28 0.97 -16.36 23.14
C ASN A 28 -0.41 -16.75 22.57
N LEU A 29 -0.42 -17.29 21.36
CA LEU A 29 -1.58 -17.84 20.69
C LEU A 29 -1.56 -19.36 20.84
N LYS A 30 -2.65 -19.94 21.37
CA LYS A 30 -2.79 -21.38 21.55
C LYS A 30 -4.00 -21.90 20.78
N LEU A 31 -3.81 -22.94 19.98
CA LEU A 31 -4.87 -23.75 19.41
C LEU A 31 -5.16 -24.89 20.38
N ILE A 32 -6.38 -24.94 20.93
CA ILE A 32 -6.79 -25.92 21.92
C ILE A 32 -7.95 -26.73 21.34
N SER A 33 -7.86 -28.05 21.39
CA SER A 33 -8.98 -28.94 21.05
C SER A 33 -9.75 -29.28 22.32
N GLY A 34 -11.06 -29.05 22.33
CA GLY A 34 -11.91 -29.34 23.49
C GLY A 34 -13.32 -28.81 23.33
N ASP A 35 -14.16 -29.11 24.34
CA ASP A 35 -15.50 -28.55 24.42
C ASP A 35 -15.45 -27.14 25.02
N VAL A 36 -15.90 -26.19 24.20
CA VAL A 36 -15.92 -24.75 24.50
C VAL A 36 -16.69 -24.42 25.78
N LEU A 37 -17.61 -25.29 26.20
CA LEU A 37 -18.40 -25.10 27.41
C LEU A 37 -17.55 -25.18 28.68
N TYR A 38 -16.38 -25.80 28.66
CA TYR A 38 -15.54 -25.96 29.86
C TYR A 38 -14.30 -25.07 29.85
N ILE A 39 -14.24 -24.11 28.93
CA ILE A 39 -13.14 -23.14 28.83
C ILE A 39 -13.35 -22.02 29.85
N TRP A 40 -12.29 -21.69 30.59
CA TRP A 40 -12.21 -20.46 31.39
C TRP A 40 -11.44 -19.40 30.61
N ALA A 41 -12.04 -18.24 30.41
CA ALA A 41 -11.42 -17.10 29.75
C ALA A 41 -12.02 -15.80 30.30
N ASP A 42 -11.27 -14.70 30.28
CA ASP A 42 -11.85 -13.39 30.62
C ASP A 42 -12.98 -13.01 29.64
N VAL A 43 -12.79 -13.31 28.36
CA VAL A 43 -13.74 -13.01 27.28
C VAL A 43 -13.90 -14.22 26.37
N ILE A 44 -15.14 -14.53 26.00
CA ILE A 44 -15.48 -15.54 25.01
C ILE A 44 -16.02 -14.86 23.75
N VAL A 45 -15.65 -15.35 22.58
CA VAL A 45 -16.21 -14.87 21.30
C VAL A 45 -17.21 -15.89 20.77
N ASN A 46 -18.42 -15.43 20.48
CA ASN A 46 -19.48 -16.22 19.85
C ASN A 46 -19.79 -15.66 18.45
N SER A 47 -19.93 -16.52 17.46
CA SER A 47 -20.39 -16.14 16.13
C SER A 47 -21.91 -16.21 16.05
N VAL A 48 -22.56 -15.14 15.64
CA VAL A 48 -24.02 -15.02 15.58
C VAL A 48 -24.50 -14.62 14.18
N PRO A 49 -25.72 -15.04 13.78
CA PRO A 49 -26.37 -14.54 12.57
C PRO A 49 -26.73 -13.05 12.68
N MET A 50 -27.02 -12.41 11.55
CA MET A 50 -27.42 -10.99 11.48
C MET A 50 -28.61 -10.63 12.37
N ASN A 51 -29.58 -11.54 12.52
CA ASN A 51 -30.75 -11.32 13.36
C ASN A 51 -30.48 -11.46 14.87
N LEU A 52 -29.21 -11.70 15.25
CA LEU A 52 -28.72 -11.86 16.63
C LEU A 52 -29.42 -12.97 17.43
N GLN A 53 -30.12 -13.88 16.76
CA GLN A 53 -30.77 -15.01 17.42
C GLN A 53 -29.73 -16.08 17.74
N LEU A 54 -29.54 -16.32 19.03
CA LEU A 54 -28.69 -17.39 19.54
C LEU A 54 -29.36 -18.75 19.30
N GLY A 55 -28.55 -19.81 19.26
CA GLY A 55 -29.06 -21.18 19.09
C GLY A 55 -29.16 -21.70 17.66
N GLY A 56 -28.98 -20.84 16.66
CA GLY A 56 -28.95 -21.25 15.25
C GLY A 56 -27.75 -22.15 14.90
N GLY A 57 -26.54 -21.74 15.30
CA GLY A 57 -25.30 -22.50 15.10
C GLY A 57 -24.93 -23.39 16.31
N PRO A 58 -24.12 -24.45 16.12
CA PRO A 58 -23.75 -25.38 17.17
C PRO A 58 -23.03 -24.70 18.34
N LEU A 59 -22.10 -23.78 18.04
CA LEU A 59 -21.37 -22.99 19.04
C LEU A 59 -22.31 -22.07 19.84
N SER A 60 -23.12 -21.28 19.15
CA SER A 60 -24.07 -20.34 19.75
C SER A 60 -25.13 -21.06 20.59
N ARG A 61 -25.56 -22.25 20.17
CA ARG A 61 -26.48 -23.11 20.93
C ARG A 61 -25.86 -23.62 22.21
N ALA A 62 -24.62 -24.11 22.16
CA ALA A 62 -23.91 -24.58 23.34
C ALA A 62 -23.82 -23.45 24.38
N PHE A 63 -23.38 -22.25 23.96
CA PHE A 63 -23.28 -21.11 24.86
C PHE A 63 -24.63 -20.71 25.45
N LEU A 64 -25.70 -20.62 24.64
CA LEU A 64 -27.03 -20.28 25.15
C LEU A 64 -27.53 -21.30 26.19
N GLN A 65 -27.30 -22.60 25.94
CA GLN A 65 -27.70 -23.66 26.88
C GLN A 65 -26.98 -23.55 28.23
N LYS A 66 -25.68 -23.21 28.22
CA LYS A 66 -24.91 -23.07 29.46
C LYS A 66 -25.14 -21.71 30.16
N ALA A 67 -25.15 -20.62 29.39
CA ALA A 67 -25.31 -19.26 29.88
C ALA A 67 -26.72 -18.98 30.43
N GLY A 68 -27.73 -19.66 29.89
CA GLY A 68 -29.14 -19.44 30.20
C GLY A 68 -29.78 -18.34 29.32
N PRO A 69 -31.11 -18.15 29.45
CA PRO A 69 -31.88 -17.26 28.58
C PRO A 69 -31.51 -15.77 28.74
N MET A 70 -30.89 -15.39 29.85
CA MET A 70 -30.45 -14.01 30.08
C MET A 70 -29.45 -13.53 29.02
N LEU A 71 -28.65 -14.44 28.46
CA LEU A 71 -27.67 -14.11 27.41
C LEU A 71 -28.35 -13.58 26.13
N GLN A 72 -29.47 -14.19 25.72
CA GLN A 72 -30.25 -13.68 24.58
C GLN A 72 -30.89 -12.34 24.92
N LYS A 73 -31.45 -12.21 26.13
CA LYS A 73 -32.11 -10.98 26.57
C LYS A 73 -31.16 -9.78 26.56
N GLU A 74 -29.94 -9.93 27.09
CA GLU A 74 -28.93 -8.86 27.06
C GLU A 74 -28.53 -8.50 25.63
N LEU A 75 -28.41 -9.49 24.74
CA LEU A 75 -28.08 -9.25 23.33
C LEU A 75 -29.20 -8.49 22.61
N ASP A 76 -30.46 -8.85 22.86
CA ASP A 76 -31.63 -8.16 22.32
C ASP A 76 -31.77 -6.73 22.85
N ASP A 77 -31.33 -6.47 24.08
CA ASP A 77 -31.31 -5.12 24.65
C ASP A 77 -30.25 -4.24 23.97
N ARG A 78 -29.06 -4.79 23.69
CA ARG A 78 -27.99 -4.10 22.94
C ARG A 78 -28.35 -3.85 21.48
N ARG A 79 -29.14 -4.74 20.88
CA ARG A 79 -29.65 -4.59 19.51
C ARG A 79 -30.39 -3.27 19.30
N ARG A 80 -31.13 -2.79 20.31
CA ARG A 80 -31.94 -1.56 20.19
C ARG A 80 -31.10 -0.28 20.08
N GLU A 81 -29.78 -0.36 20.29
CA GLU A 81 -28.87 0.78 20.33
C GLU A 81 -27.97 0.89 19.09
N THR A 82 -28.00 -0.06 18.14
CA THR A 82 -27.04 -0.11 17.02
C THR A 82 -27.65 -0.72 15.75
N GLU A 83 -27.28 -0.19 14.58
CA GLU A 83 -27.70 -0.69 13.27
C GLU A 83 -27.07 -2.05 12.94
N GLU A 84 -27.83 -3.00 12.40
CA GLU A 84 -27.39 -4.37 12.14
C GLU A 84 -26.52 -4.48 10.87
N LYS A 85 -25.23 -4.81 11.03
CA LYS A 85 -24.30 -5.01 9.90
C LYS A 85 -23.31 -6.13 10.15
N VAL A 86 -22.92 -6.84 9.08
CA VAL A 86 -21.80 -7.80 9.13
C VAL A 86 -20.54 -7.08 9.62
N GLY A 87 -19.82 -7.72 10.55
CA GLY A 87 -18.63 -7.17 11.18
C GLY A 87 -18.91 -6.40 12.48
N ASN A 88 -20.16 -6.18 12.85
CA ASN A 88 -20.50 -5.63 14.17
C ASN A 88 -20.18 -6.64 15.28
N ILE A 89 -19.83 -6.11 16.45
CA ILE A 89 -19.55 -6.86 17.67
C ILE A 89 -20.43 -6.30 18.78
N PHE A 90 -21.21 -7.17 19.42
CA PHE A 90 -22.03 -6.84 20.58
C PHE A 90 -21.43 -7.47 21.83
N MET A 91 -21.51 -6.79 22.96
CA MET A 91 -20.96 -7.29 24.23
C MET A 91 -22.08 -7.49 25.26
N THR A 92 -22.09 -8.67 25.85
CA THR A 92 -22.96 -9.07 26.96
C THR A 92 -22.11 -9.55 28.14
N SER A 93 -22.74 -9.72 29.30
CA SER A 93 -22.13 -10.37 30.45
C SER A 93 -21.89 -11.86 30.16
N GLY A 94 -21.00 -12.49 30.92
CA GLY A 94 -20.80 -13.95 30.84
C GLY A 94 -22.04 -14.77 31.23
N CYS A 95 -23.03 -14.19 31.90
CA CYS A 95 -24.15 -14.91 32.51
C CYS A 95 -23.64 -16.12 33.33
N ASN A 96 -24.14 -17.34 33.05
CA ASN A 96 -23.67 -18.57 33.71
C ASN A 96 -22.44 -19.22 33.03
N LEU A 97 -21.78 -18.55 32.07
CA LEU A 97 -20.51 -19.00 31.51
C LEU A 97 -19.36 -18.67 32.46
N ASP A 98 -18.28 -19.44 32.37
CA ASP A 98 -17.05 -19.19 33.14
C ASP A 98 -16.20 -18.08 32.46
N CYS A 99 -16.81 -16.91 32.20
CA CYS A 99 -16.15 -15.71 31.65
C CYS A 99 -16.75 -14.41 32.19
N LYS A 100 -16.05 -13.28 32.01
CA LYS A 100 -16.55 -11.96 32.42
C LYS A 100 -17.50 -11.35 31.39
N ALA A 101 -17.21 -11.58 30.10
CA ALA A 101 -18.01 -11.05 28.99
C ALA A 101 -18.06 -12.02 27.81
N VAL A 102 -19.10 -11.88 26.99
CA VAL A 102 -19.22 -12.54 25.68
C VAL A 102 -19.27 -11.48 24.59
N LEU A 103 -18.40 -11.62 23.59
CA LEU A 103 -18.43 -10.84 22.36
C LEU A 103 -19.16 -11.62 21.28
N HIS A 104 -20.31 -11.11 20.84
CA HIS A 104 -21.11 -11.65 19.76
C HIS A 104 -20.73 -10.99 18.45
N ALA A 105 -19.97 -11.68 17.61
CA ALA A 105 -19.53 -11.20 16.32
C ALA A 105 -20.52 -11.60 15.22
N VAL A 106 -21.05 -10.62 14.49
CA VAL A 106 -21.92 -10.85 13.33
C VAL A 106 -21.07 -11.29 12.15
N ALA A 107 -21.00 -12.60 11.93
CA ALA A 107 -20.23 -13.18 10.84
C ALA A 107 -21.05 -13.21 9.54
N PRO A 108 -20.41 -13.06 8.36
CA PRO A 108 -21.09 -13.25 7.09
C PRO A 108 -21.58 -14.70 6.95
N TYR A 109 -22.70 -14.88 6.25
CA TYR A 109 -23.13 -16.22 5.84
C TYR A 109 -22.24 -16.72 4.70
N TRP A 110 -21.70 -17.92 4.85
CA TRP A 110 -20.96 -18.59 3.77
C TRP A 110 -21.95 -19.33 2.87
N ASN A 111 -22.22 -18.82 1.67
CA ASN A 111 -23.17 -19.39 0.72
C ASN A 111 -22.57 -20.50 -0.18
N ASN A 112 -21.54 -21.23 0.27
CA ASN A 112 -20.82 -22.21 -0.55
C ASN A 112 -20.25 -21.65 -1.87
N GLY A 113 -20.05 -20.33 -1.98
CA GLY A 113 -19.57 -19.68 -3.20
C GLY A 113 -20.63 -19.57 -4.31
N ALA A 114 -21.92 -19.72 -3.98
CA ALA A 114 -22.99 -19.93 -4.96
C ALA A 114 -23.41 -18.71 -5.79
N GLU A 115 -22.90 -17.49 -5.56
CA GLU A 115 -23.42 -16.30 -6.25
C GLU A 115 -22.40 -15.48 -7.05
N THR A 116 -21.10 -15.62 -6.85
CA THR A 116 -20.09 -14.97 -7.70
C THR A 116 -18.73 -15.64 -7.52
N SER A 117 -18.20 -16.25 -8.58
CA SER A 117 -16.82 -16.78 -8.56
C SER A 117 -15.84 -15.70 -9.02
N TRP A 118 -14.81 -15.44 -8.23
CA TRP A 118 -13.70 -14.57 -8.62
C TRP A 118 -12.50 -15.43 -8.97
N GLN A 119 -11.87 -15.16 -10.12
CA GLN A 119 -10.67 -15.87 -10.57
C GLN A 119 -9.52 -14.88 -10.71
N VAL A 120 -8.32 -15.29 -10.31
CA VAL A 120 -7.10 -14.55 -10.59
C VAL A 120 -6.48 -15.17 -11.83
N ALA A 121 -6.50 -14.43 -12.93
CA ALA A 121 -5.88 -14.84 -14.19
C ALA A 121 -4.59 -14.03 -14.42
N THR A 122 -3.58 -14.68 -14.99
CA THR A 122 -2.38 -14.02 -15.52
C THR A 122 -2.45 -14.09 -17.04
N GLY A 123 -2.47 -12.94 -17.71
CA GLY A 123 -2.64 -12.88 -19.16
C GLY A 123 -2.76 -11.45 -19.69
N ASP A 124 -3.06 -11.31 -20.98
CA ASP A 124 -3.35 -10.05 -21.64
C ASP A 124 -4.87 -9.82 -21.70
N ILE A 125 -5.33 -8.77 -21.02
CA ILE A 125 -6.75 -8.41 -20.94
C ILE A 125 -7.37 -8.15 -22.32
N ALA A 126 -6.59 -7.75 -23.33
CA ALA A 126 -7.09 -7.54 -24.68
C ALA A 126 -7.47 -8.86 -25.39
N THR A 127 -7.05 -10.00 -24.86
CA THR A 127 -7.34 -11.33 -25.44
C THR A 127 -8.47 -12.06 -24.72
N GLU A 128 -8.95 -11.52 -23.61
CA GLU A 128 -9.97 -12.11 -22.74
C GLU A 128 -11.33 -12.24 -23.43
N GLN A 129 -12.06 -13.31 -23.09
CA GLN A 129 -13.40 -13.57 -23.58
C GLN A 129 -14.41 -13.45 -22.44
N VAL A 130 -14.92 -12.25 -22.24
CA VAL A 130 -15.88 -11.88 -21.19
C VAL A 130 -16.90 -10.89 -21.74
N ASP A 131 -18.03 -10.70 -21.08
CA ASP A 131 -19.03 -9.73 -21.50
C ASP A 131 -18.49 -8.29 -21.42
N VAL A 132 -17.72 -7.98 -20.37
CA VAL A 132 -17.22 -6.63 -20.08
C VAL A 132 -15.71 -6.62 -19.84
N ILE A 133 -14.98 -5.77 -20.56
CA ILE A 133 -13.59 -5.44 -20.23
C ILE A 133 -13.54 -4.09 -19.53
N VAL A 134 -12.76 -3.98 -18.47
CA VAL A 134 -12.55 -2.71 -17.77
C VAL A 134 -11.23 -2.08 -18.20
N ASN A 135 -11.27 -0.86 -18.73
CA ASN A 135 -10.09 -0.10 -19.09
C ASN A 135 -9.73 0.92 -17.99
N SER A 136 -8.53 0.81 -17.41
CA SER A 136 -7.99 1.81 -16.48
C SER A 136 -7.25 2.93 -17.22
N THR A 137 -7.88 4.10 -17.36
CA THR A 137 -7.38 5.25 -18.14
C THR A 137 -7.19 6.51 -17.28
N ALA A 138 -6.86 7.65 -17.92
CA ALA A 138 -6.81 8.98 -17.29
C ALA A 138 -8.23 9.58 -17.18
N ARG A 139 -8.38 10.68 -16.42
CA ARG A 139 -9.65 11.42 -16.29
C ARG A 139 -10.20 11.96 -17.62
N THR A 140 -9.32 12.15 -18.58
CA THR A 140 -9.61 12.61 -19.94
C THR A 140 -9.94 11.47 -20.89
N PHE A 141 -9.93 10.21 -20.42
CA PHE A 141 -10.20 8.98 -21.17
C PHE A 141 -9.38 8.76 -22.46
N ASN A 142 -8.35 9.58 -22.70
CA ASN A 142 -7.51 9.56 -23.90
C ASN A 142 -6.14 8.90 -23.66
N ARG A 143 -5.95 8.21 -22.53
CA ARG A 143 -4.63 7.68 -22.15
C ARG A 143 -4.25 6.48 -23.01
N LYS A 144 -3.09 6.56 -23.65
CA LYS A 144 -2.52 5.47 -24.48
C LYS A 144 -1.24 4.90 -23.87
N SER A 145 -1.30 4.43 -22.63
CA SER A 145 -0.15 3.79 -21.96
C SER A 145 -0.58 2.59 -21.13
N GLY A 146 0.31 1.59 -20.99
CA GLY A 146 0.06 0.39 -20.19
C GLY A 146 -1.19 -0.36 -20.64
N VAL A 147 -2.01 -0.80 -19.69
CA VAL A 147 -3.27 -1.53 -19.97
C VAL A 147 -4.20 -0.76 -20.93
N SER A 148 -4.31 0.57 -20.79
CA SER A 148 -5.18 1.37 -21.67
C SER A 148 -4.68 1.38 -23.12
N LYS A 149 -3.36 1.30 -23.34
CA LYS A 149 -2.80 1.18 -24.69
C LYS A 149 -3.20 -0.14 -25.33
N ALA A 150 -2.96 -1.25 -24.63
CA ALA A 150 -3.29 -2.60 -25.12
C ALA A 150 -4.77 -2.76 -25.46
N ILE A 151 -5.67 -2.26 -24.59
CA ILE A 151 -7.12 -2.31 -24.84
C ILE A 151 -7.50 -1.46 -26.05
N LEU A 152 -7.01 -0.22 -26.17
CA LEU A 152 -7.39 0.66 -27.27
C LEU A 152 -6.83 0.19 -28.62
N GLU A 153 -5.60 -0.32 -28.65
CA GLU A 153 -5.01 -0.93 -29.85
C GLU A 153 -5.76 -2.19 -30.26
N GLY A 154 -6.13 -3.05 -29.30
CA GLY A 154 -6.93 -4.25 -29.56
C GLY A 154 -8.38 -3.97 -29.95
N ALA A 155 -8.99 -2.89 -29.43
CA ALA A 155 -10.36 -2.50 -29.75
C ALA A 155 -10.48 -1.75 -31.09
N GLY A 156 -9.43 -1.03 -31.49
CA GLY A 156 -9.35 -0.29 -32.74
C GLY A 156 -9.76 1.19 -32.64
N GLN A 157 -9.45 1.93 -33.70
CA GLN A 157 -9.55 3.40 -33.75
C GLN A 157 -10.97 3.94 -33.48
N ALA A 158 -12.01 3.20 -33.85
CA ALA A 158 -13.41 3.61 -33.63
C ALA A 158 -13.73 3.81 -32.14
N VAL A 159 -13.26 2.90 -31.28
CA VAL A 159 -13.44 2.98 -29.82
C VAL A 159 -12.70 4.18 -29.25
N GLU A 160 -11.51 4.50 -29.76
CA GLU A 160 -10.77 5.68 -29.33
C GLU A 160 -11.51 6.99 -29.67
N SER A 161 -12.05 7.08 -30.89
CA SER A 161 -12.83 8.23 -31.33
C SER A 161 -14.09 8.40 -30.49
N GLU A 162 -14.77 7.30 -30.16
CA GLU A 162 -15.95 7.32 -29.29
C GLU A 162 -15.60 7.74 -27.85
N CYS A 163 -14.46 7.29 -27.31
CA CYS A 163 -13.96 7.75 -26.02
C CYS A 163 -13.79 9.27 -25.98
N ALA A 164 -13.22 9.87 -27.05
CA ALA A 164 -13.04 11.31 -27.13
C ALA A 164 -14.37 12.07 -27.16
N VAL A 165 -15.37 11.54 -27.87
CA VAL A 165 -16.72 12.13 -27.95
C VAL A 165 -17.45 12.04 -26.61
N LEU A 166 -17.38 10.89 -25.93
CA LEU A 166 -18.05 10.68 -24.64
C LEU A 166 -17.36 11.46 -23.51
N ALA A 167 -16.04 11.58 -23.54
CA ALA A 167 -15.27 12.38 -22.57
C ALA A 167 -15.57 13.88 -22.66
N ALA A 168 -16.04 14.37 -23.82
CA ALA A 168 -16.43 15.77 -24.01
C ALA A 168 -17.85 16.08 -23.51
N GLN A 169 -18.65 15.05 -23.18
CA GLN A 169 -20.02 15.18 -22.70
C GLN A 169 -20.11 14.98 -21.18
N PRO A 170 -21.19 15.45 -20.52
CA PRO A 170 -21.43 15.10 -19.12
C PRO A 170 -21.53 13.57 -18.95
N HIS A 171 -20.66 13.01 -18.12
CA HIS A 171 -20.57 11.57 -17.87
C HIS A 171 -20.45 11.27 -16.37
N ARG A 172 -20.68 10.01 -15.99
CA ARG A 172 -20.45 9.53 -14.61
C ARG A 172 -18.94 9.45 -14.31
N ASP A 173 -18.54 8.77 -13.24
CA ASP A 173 -17.13 8.49 -12.96
C ASP A 173 -16.46 7.57 -14.02
N PHE A 174 -17.19 7.11 -15.03
CA PHE A 174 -16.73 6.26 -16.14
C PHE A 174 -17.50 6.57 -17.44
N ILE A 175 -16.96 6.11 -18.56
CA ILE A 175 -17.64 6.07 -19.87
C ILE A 175 -17.71 4.62 -20.37
N ILE A 176 -18.68 4.32 -21.24
CA ILE A 176 -18.88 2.98 -21.81
C ILE A 176 -18.83 3.09 -23.33
N THR A 177 -18.08 2.20 -23.97
CA THR A 177 -18.04 2.04 -25.43
C THR A 177 -18.34 0.58 -25.81
N PRO A 178 -18.66 0.30 -27.08
CA PRO A 178 -18.66 -1.05 -27.63
C PRO A 178 -17.27 -1.71 -27.54
N GLY A 179 -17.23 -3.05 -27.58
CA GLY A 179 -15.97 -3.82 -27.57
C GLY A 179 -15.02 -3.58 -28.74
N GLY A 180 -15.50 -3.00 -29.85
CA GLY A 180 -14.73 -2.85 -31.07
C GLY A 180 -14.29 -4.22 -31.61
N CYS A 181 -12.98 -4.36 -31.87
CA CYS A 181 -12.37 -5.62 -32.30
C CYS A 181 -12.06 -6.61 -31.17
N LEU A 182 -12.33 -6.27 -29.90
CA LEU A 182 -12.16 -7.19 -28.77
C LEU A 182 -13.29 -8.21 -28.71
N LYS A 183 -13.08 -9.31 -27.98
CA LYS A 183 -14.08 -10.38 -27.78
C LYS A 183 -15.14 -10.06 -26.72
N CYS A 184 -15.16 -8.83 -26.19
CA CYS A 184 -16.14 -8.38 -25.21
C CYS A 184 -17.30 -7.63 -25.86
N LYS A 185 -18.44 -7.55 -25.16
CA LYS A 185 -19.61 -6.80 -25.62
C LYS A 185 -19.41 -5.29 -25.45
N ILE A 186 -18.88 -4.88 -24.29
CA ILE A 186 -18.60 -3.47 -23.98
C ILE A 186 -17.26 -3.30 -23.26
N ILE A 187 -16.74 -2.08 -23.31
CA ILE A 187 -15.60 -1.63 -22.52
C ILE A 187 -16.07 -0.54 -21.56
N ILE A 188 -15.84 -0.73 -20.26
CA ILE A 188 -16.06 0.32 -19.25
C ILE A 188 -14.73 1.00 -18.96
N HIS A 189 -14.60 2.26 -19.35
CA HIS A 189 -13.38 3.04 -19.15
C HIS A 189 -13.48 3.80 -17.83
N VAL A 190 -12.56 3.52 -16.90
CA VAL A 190 -12.53 4.10 -15.56
C VAL A 190 -11.23 4.89 -15.32
N PRO A 191 -11.28 6.05 -14.64
CA PRO A 191 -10.09 6.75 -14.22
C PRO A 191 -9.40 5.97 -13.09
N GLY A 192 -8.18 5.51 -13.31
CA GLY A 192 -7.46 4.63 -12.37
C GLY A 192 -6.94 5.30 -11.08
N ARG A 193 -7.60 6.33 -10.53
CA ARG A 193 -7.14 7.07 -9.34
C ARG A 193 -8.28 7.64 -8.49
N LYS A 194 -8.30 7.24 -7.21
CA LYS A 194 -8.73 7.94 -5.96
C LYS A 194 -9.39 6.98 -4.99
N ASP A 195 -10.24 6.09 -5.48
CA ASP A 195 -10.94 5.08 -4.67
C ASP A 195 -11.25 3.84 -5.52
N VAL A 196 -10.33 2.87 -5.52
CA VAL A 196 -10.48 1.63 -6.29
C VAL A 196 -11.72 0.85 -5.85
N ARG A 197 -12.08 0.89 -4.56
CA ARG A 197 -13.28 0.22 -4.05
C ARG A 197 -14.51 0.81 -4.71
N LYS A 198 -14.68 2.14 -4.66
CA LYS A 198 -15.80 2.83 -5.31
C LYS A 198 -15.84 2.53 -6.81
N THR A 199 -14.70 2.61 -7.49
CA THR A 199 -14.62 2.33 -8.93
C THR A 199 -15.06 0.91 -9.26
N VAL A 200 -14.56 -0.10 -8.54
CA VAL A 200 -14.95 -1.50 -8.76
C VAL A 200 -16.43 -1.71 -8.43
N THR A 201 -16.93 -1.14 -7.34
CA THR A 201 -18.37 -1.22 -6.99
C THR A 201 -19.24 -0.65 -8.11
N SER A 202 -18.96 0.55 -8.61
CA SER A 202 -19.74 1.16 -9.69
C SER A 202 -19.68 0.39 -11.01
N VAL A 203 -18.54 -0.26 -11.31
CA VAL A 203 -18.43 -1.15 -12.48
C VAL A 203 -19.35 -2.37 -12.32
N LEU A 204 -19.32 -3.02 -11.15
CA LEU A 204 -20.12 -4.21 -10.88
C LEU A 204 -21.62 -3.90 -10.88
N GLU A 205 -22.04 -2.78 -10.28
CA GLU A 205 -23.42 -2.30 -10.32
C GLU A 205 -23.91 -2.08 -11.76
N GLU A 206 -23.07 -1.49 -12.62
CA GLU A 206 -23.41 -1.28 -14.03
C GLU A 206 -23.47 -2.61 -14.82
N CYS A 207 -22.62 -3.58 -14.50
CA CYS A 207 -22.67 -4.92 -15.09
C CYS A 207 -23.96 -5.65 -14.70
N GLU A 208 -24.35 -5.59 -13.42
CA GLU A 208 -25.58 -6.13 -12.87
C GLU A 208 -26.81 -5.50 -13.55
N GLN A 209 -26.85 -4.17 -13.61
CA GLN A 209 -27.95 -3.42 -14.23
C GLN A 209 -28.15 -3.80 -15.70
N ARG A 210 -27.06 -4.12 -16.40
CA ARG A 210 -27.06 -4.55 -17.81
C ARG A 210 -27.20 -6.05 -18.01
N LYS A 211 -27.30 -6.83 -16.92
CA LYS A 211 -27.41 -8.30 -16.93
C LYS A 211 -26.22 -8.99 -17.62
N TYR A 212 -25.02 -8.46 -17.44
CA TYR A 212 -23.79 -9.13 -17.86
C TYR A 212 -23.35 -10.15 -16.83
N THR A 213 -22.75 -11.24 -17.30
CA THR A 213 -22.42 -12.43 -16.49
C THR A 213 -20.92 -12.59 -16.24
N SER A 214 -20.08 -11.83 -16.93
CA SER A 214 -18.63 -11.87 -16.79
C SER A 214 -17.98 -10.49 -16.99
N VAL A 215 -16.99 -10.17 -16.15
CA VAL A 215 -16.22 -8.93 -16.24
C VAL A 215 -14.75 -9.19 -15.94
N SER A 216 -13.85 -8.67 -16.79
CA SER A 216 -12.40 -8.70 -16.57
C SER A 216 -11.91 -7.33 -16.09
N LEU A 217 -11.33 -7.33 -14.90
CA LEU A 217 -10.77 -6.15 -14.24
C LEU A 217 -9.24 -6.23 -14.27
N PRO A 218 -8.53 -5.22 -14.82
CA PRO A 218 -7.08 -5.17 -14.70
C PRO A 218 -6.69 -4.80 -13.27
N ALA A 219 -5.39 -4.82 -12.97
CA ALA A 219 -4.86 -4.23 -11.75
C ALA A 219 -4.97 -2.69 -11.80
N ILE A 220 -6.18 -2.15 -11.60
CA ILE A 220 -6.49 -0.72 -11.77
C ILE A 220 -5.56 0.13 -10.89
N GLY A 221 -4.95 1.14 -11.50
CA GLY A 221 -4.11 2.11 -10.79
C GLY A 221 -2.67 1.70 -10.51
N THR A 222 -2.25 0.48 -10.89
CA THR A 222 -0.86 0.00 -10.67
C THR A 222 0.14 0.48 -11.73
N GLY A 223 -0.30 0.75 -12.96
CA GLY A 223 0.58 1.06 -14.10
C GLY A 223 0.98 2.53 -14.31
N ASN A 224 0.96 3.38 -13.27
CA ASN A 224 1.24 4.81 -13.41
C ASN A 224 2.75 5.11 -13.47
N LEU A 225 3.46 4.64 -14.50
CA LEU A 225 4.81 5.09 -14.80
C LEU A 225 4.81 6.52 -15.36
N PRO A 226 5.88 7.31 -15.14
CA PRO A 226 5.98 8.66 -15.69
C PRO A 226 6.00 8.66 -17.22
N GLU A 227 5.32 9.63 -17.84
CA GLU A 227 5.24 9.76 -19.31
C GLU A 227 6.60 10.07 -19.96
N HIS A 228 7.52 10.71 -19.23
CA HIS A 228 8.86 11.02 -19.72
C HIS A 228 9.84 9.82 -19.64
N TRP A 229 9.42 8.69 -19.07
CA TRP A 229 10.25 7.49 -19.09
C TRP A 229 10.29 6.92 -20.50
N THR A 230 11.49 6.50 -20.90
CA THR A 230 11.70 5.73 -22.13
C THR A 230 11.04 4.36 -21.94
N ASP A 231 10.50 3.79 -23.02
CA ASP A 231 9.93 2.45 -22.97
C ASP A 231 10.96 1.43 -22.45
N MET A 232 10.52 0.56 -21.55
CA MET A 232 11.35 -0.46 -20.92
C MET A 232 11.20 -1.84 -21.59
N ASN A 233 10.45 -1.95 -22.69
CA ASN A 233 10.25 -3.22 -23.41
C ASN A 233 9.81 -4.37 -22.48
N HIS A 234 8.78 -4.12 -21.66
CA HIS A 234 8.26 -5.03 -20.63
C HIS A 234 9.21 -5.35 -19.45
N GLN A 235 10.40 -4.74 -19.38
CA GLN A 235 11.24 -4.81 -18.19
C GLN A 235 10.73 -3.88 -17.09
N LEU A 236 11.10 -4.19 -15.84
CA LEU A 236 10.66 -3.47 -14.64
C LEU A 236 11.75 -2.55 -14.06
N PHE A 237 12.96 -2.64 -14.60
CA PHE A 237 14.13 -1.87 -14.22
C PHE A 237 14.98 -1.54 -15.45
N CYS A 238 15.36 -0.28 -15.61
CA CYS A 238 16.29 0.17 -16.64
C CYS A 238 17.07 1.42 -16.17
N MET A 239 18.32 1.54 -16.63
CA MET A 239 19.15 2.74 -16.49
C MET A 239 19.27 3.40 -17.86
N VAL A 240 18.82 4.64 -17.99
CA VAL A 240 18.84 5.37 -19.25
C VAL A 240 19.86 6.50 -19.15
N GLN A 241 20.98 6.39 -19.87
CA GLN A 241 21.93 7.49 -19.96
C GLN A 241 21.27 8.68 -20.68
N LEU A 242 21.32 9.85 -20.05
CA LEU A 242 20.79 11.08 -20.61
C LEU A 242 21.79 11.69 -21.58
N GLU A 243 21.30 12.20 -22.70
CA GLU A 243 22.14 12.84 -23.70
C GLU A 243 22.49 14.28 -23.30
N PRO A 244 23.78 14.68 -23.36
CA PRO A 244 24.19 16.07 -23.15
C PRO A 244 23.44 17.02 -24.09
N GLY A 245 22.99 18.16 -23.54
CA GLY A 245 22.25 19.18 -24.28
C GLY A 245 20.74 19.02 -24.24
N GLN A 246 20.20 17.85 -23.85
CA GLN A 246 18.77 17.70 -23.59
C GLN A 246 18.34 18.50 -22.34
N SER A 247 17.10 18.99 -22.35
CA SER A 247 16.54 19.80 -21.25
C SER A 247 16.62 19.10 -19.89
N GLU A 248 16.36 17.79 -19.85
CA GLU A 248 16.45 16.97 -18.65
C GLU A 248 17.89 16.89 -18.11
N TYR A 249 18.86 16.57 -18.98
CA TYR A 249 20.29 16.54 -18.63
C TYR A 249 20.73 17.90 -18.06
N ASN A 250 20.43 18.99 -18.76
CA ASN A 250 20.83 20.34 -18.35
C ASN A 250 20.21 20.71 -17.00
N THR A 251 18.95 20.35 -16.76
CA THR A 251 18.28 20.61 -15.48
C THR A 251 18.99 19.92 -14.31
N ILE A 252 19.42 18.66 -14.49
CA ILE A 252 20.12 17.91 -13.44
C ILE A 252 21.56 18.40 -13.27
N LYS A 253 22.26 18.64 -14.38
CA LYS A 253 23.59 19.26 -14.39
C LYS A 253 23.60 20.58 -13.65
N ASP A 254 22.70 21.51 -13.96
CA ASP A 254 22.67 22.86 -13.37
C ASP A 254 22.41 22.82 -11.85
N LYS A 255 21.57 21.89 -11.38
CA LYS A 255 21.35 21.67 -9.95
C LYS A 255 22.63 21.19 -9.24
N PHE A 256 23.39 20.30 -9.88
CA PHE A 256 24.65 19.81 -9.35
C PHE A 256 25.73 20.90 -9.36
N THR A 257 25.98 21.52 -10.52
CA THR A 257 27.05 22.51 -10.72
C THR A 257 26.84 23.80 -9.94
N ARG A 258 25.62 24.12 -9.52
CA ARG A 258 25.33 25.24 -8.60
C ARG A 258 26.21 25.23 -7.34
N THR A 259 26.60 24.06 -6.86
CA THR A 259 27.51 23.92 -5.70
C THR A 259 28.74 23.07 -5.97
N CYS A 260 28.82 22.42 -7.13
CA CYS A 260 29.93 21.54 -7.53
C CYS A 260 30.55 21.97 -8.89
N SER A 261 30.70 23.28 -9.13
CA SER A 261 31.21 23.79 -10.42
C SER A 261 32.64 23.38 -10.75
N SER A 262 33.43 22.96 -9.75
CA SER A 262 34.80 22.48 -9.94
C SER A 262 34.89 21.01 -10.38
N TYR A 263 33.80 20.24 -10.32
CA TYR A 263 33.79 18.82 -10.65
C TYR A 263 33.38 18.59 -12.11
N ALA A 264 33.88 17.53 -12.72
CA ALA A 264 33.53 17.11 -14.08
C ALA A 264 32.49 15.97 -14.05
N ILE A 265 31.37 16.13 -14.77
CA ILE A 265 30.37 15.07 -14.94
C ILE A 265 30.80 14.16 -16.09
N GLU A 266 30.93 12.87 -15.83
CA GLU A 266 31.15 11.85 -16.86
C GLU A 266 29.82 11.48 -17.53
N LYS A 267 28.79 11.21 -16.74
CA LYS A 267 27.44 10.89 -17.23
C LYS A 267 26.36 11.12 -16.18
N ILE A 268 25.12 11.26 -16.66
CA ILE A 268 23.90 11.28 -15.84
C ILE A 268 22.99 10.17 -16.36
N GLU A 269 22.56 9.27 -15.50
CA GLU A 269 21.67 8.17 -15.84
C GLU A 269 20.34 8.32 -15.09
N ARG A 270 19.22 8.33 -15.81
CA ARG A 270 17.88 8.24 -15.22
C ARG A 270 17.59 6.80 -14.81
N ILE A 271 17.13 6.63 -13.59
CA ILE A 271 16.75 5.34 -13.03
C ILE A 271 15.25 5.14 -13.26
N GLN A 272 14.89 4.08 -13.97
CA GLN A 272 13.52 3.68 -14.22
C GLN A 272 13.23 2.37 -13.49
N ASN A 273 12.87 2.46 -12.21
CA ASN A 273 12.52 1.30 -11.39
C ASN A 273 11.02 1.33 -11.07
N ALA A 274 10.25 0.46 -11.73
CA ALA A 274 8.79 0.45 -11.65
C ALA A 274 8.28 0.21 -10.22
N PHE A 275 8.87 -0.74 -9.49
CA PHE A 275 8.43 -1.10 -8.15
C PHE A 275 8.74 -0.02 -7.11
N LEU A 276 9.94 0.56 -7.17
CA LEU A 276 10.30 1.68 -6.28
C LEU A 276 9.43 2.90 -6.57
N TRP A 277 9.18 3.20 -7.85
CA TRP A 277 8.33 4.31 -8.24
C TRP A 277 6.89 4.14 -7.74
N GLN A 278 6.31 2.96 -7.93
CA GLN A 278 4.95 2.67 -7.47
C GLN A 278 4.84 2.83 -5.95
N SER A 279 5.77 2.23 -5.21
CA SER A 279 5.80 2.30 -3.74
C SER A 279 5.97 3.74 -3.24
N TYR A 280 6.87 4.49 -3.87
CA TYR A 280 7.08 5.91 -3.60
C TYR A 280 5.81 6.74 -3.85
N GLN A 281 5.14 6.55 -4.99
CA GLN A 281 3.93 7.28 -5.34
C GLN A 281 2.74 6.97 -4.41
N VAL A 282 2.65 5.73 -3.90
CA VAL A 282 1.66 5.38 -2.85
C VAL A 282 1.93 6.19 -1.58
N LYS A 283 3.17 6.19 -1.08
CA LYS A 283 3.55 6.99 0.09
C LYS A 283 3.34 8.48 -0.11
N LYS A 284 3.66 8.99 -1.30
CA LYS A 284 3.43 10.39 -1.64
C LYS A 284 1.96 10.76 -1.51
N ARG A 285 1.06 9.97 -2.08
CA ARG A 285 -0.39 10.20 -1.99
C ARG A 285 -0.89 10.15 -0.54
N GLN A 286 -0.42 9.17 0.24
CA GLN A 286 -0.76 9.07 1.66
C GLN A 286 -0.31 10.32 2.43
N MET A 287 0.91 10.81 2.18
CA MET A 287 1.44 12.02 2.83
C MET A 287 0.71 13.28 2.38
N ASP A 288 0.35 13.38 1.09
CA ASP A 288 -0.43 14.50 0.56
C ASP A 288 -1.81 14.61 1.24
N ILE A 289 -2.48 13.47 1.47
CA ILE A 289 -3.75 13.40 2.22
C ILE A 289 -3.52 13.76 3.70
N LYS A 290 -2.53 13.12 4.34
CA LYS A 290 -2.25 13.31 5.78
C LYS A 290 -1.92 14.77 6.13
N ASN A 291 -1.20 15.45 5.25
CA ASN A 291 -0.71 16.80 5.50
C ASN A 291 -1.58 17.91 4.88
N ASP A 292 -2.68 17.52 4.22
CA ASP A 292 -3.61 18.42 3.50
C ASP A 292 -2.88 19.42 2.58
N ARG A 293 -1.84 18.95 1.88
CA ARG A 293 -1.01 19.78 1.00
C ARG A 293 -0.23 18.92 0.01
N LYS A 294 0.19 19.50 -1.10
CA LYS A 294 0.96 18.80 -2.16
C LYS A 294 2.47 19.06 -2.14
N ASN A 295 2.94 20.02 -1.34
CA ASN A 295 4.35 20.43 -1.23
C ASN A 295 5.10 19.58 -0.19
N ASN A 296 5.01 18.26 -0.29
CA ASN A 296 5.68 17.33 0.62
C ASN A 296 6.99 16.75 0.08
N GLU A 297 7.28 16.98 -1.21
CA GLU A 297 8.43 16.43 -1.92
C GLU A 297 9.54 17.47 -2.09
N ARG A 298 10.80 17.03 -1.96
CA ARG A 298 11.99 17.80 -2.33
C ARG A 298 12.91 16.94 -3.19
N LEU A 299 13.61 17.59 -4.11
CA LEU A 299 14.71 16.97 -4.86
C LEU A 299 16.00 17.24 -4.10
N LEU A 300 16.69 16.18 -3.65
CA LEU A 300 17.86 16.24 -2.77
C LEU A 300 18.98 15.33 -3.31
N PHE A 301 20.18 15.42 -2.71
CA PHE A 301 21.36 14.67 -3.12
C PHE A 301 21.76 13.59 -2.11
N HIS A 302 22.32 12.47 -2.60
CA HIS A 302 22.88 11.41 -1.76
C HIS A 302 24.15 10.84 -2.40
N GLY A 303 25.32 11.11 -1.81
CA GLY A 303 26.59 10.49 -2.21
C GLY A 303 26.72 9.08 -1.63
N THR A 304 27.24 8.13 -2.42
CA THR A 304 27.49 6.76 -1.96
C THR A 304 28.75 6.16 -2.60
N ASP A 305 29.21 5.03 -2.07
CA ASP A 305 30.27 4.22 -2.68
C ASP A 305 29.78 3.39 -3.88
N ALA A 306 30.70 3.06 -4.79
CA ALA A 306 30.40 2.30 -6.00
C ALA A 306 29.75 0.93 -5.72
N ASP A 307 30.17 0.24 -4.66
CA ASP A 307 29.66 -1.09 -4.28
C ASP A 307 28.16 -1.05 -3.90
N SER A 308 27.69 0.10 -3.40
CA SER A 308 26.30 0.29 -2.98
C SER A 308 25.37 0.69 -4.13
N VAL A 309 25.90 1.11 -5.29
CA VAL A 309 25.11 1.60 -6.44
C VAL A 309 24.12 0.54 -6.97
N PRO A 310 24.53 -0.72 -7.24
CA PRO A 310 23.59 -1.74 -7.72
C PRO A 310 22.43 -1.98 -6.75
N TYR A 311 22.70 -1.98 -5.45
CA TYR A 311 21.69 -2.15 -4.43
C TYR A 311 20.70 -0.98 -4.44
N VAL A 312 21.16 0.26 -4.45
CA VAL A 312 20.27 1.43 -4.43
C VAL A 312 19.43 1.52 -5.70
N ASN A 313 19.98 1.15 -6.86
CA ASN A 313 19.24 1.11 -8.12
C ASN A 313 18.06 0.11 -8.07
N GLN A 314 18.27 -1.07 -7.49
CA GLN A 314 17.28 -2.14 -7.46
C GLN A 314 16.30 -2.04 -6.27
N HIS A 315 16.83 -1.69 -5.09
CA HIS A 315 16.13 -1.81 -3.80
C HIS A 315 15.94 -0.46 -3.08
N GLY A 316 16.47 0.63 -3.64
CA GLY A 316 16.36 1.96 -3.06
C GLY A 316 17.22 2.12 -1.81
N PHE A 317 16.86 3.09 -0.97
CA PHE A 317 17.61 3.42 0.23
C PHE A 317 17.12 2.61 1.44
N ASN A 318 18.04 1.90 2.09
CA ASN A 318 17.75 1.12 3.29
C ASN A 318 18.41 1.76 4.51
N ARG A 319 17.62 2.11 5.54
CA ARG A 319 18.15 2.68 6.78
C ARG A 319 19.06 1.72 7.55
N SER A 320 18.90 0.40 7.37
CA SER A 320 19.75 -0.61 8.02
C SER A 320 21.18 -0.57 7.45
N CYS A 321 21.37 0.03 6.28
CA CYS A 321 22.68 0.32 5.69
C CYS A 321 23.23 1.70 6.13
N ALA A 322 22.41 2.52 6.81
CA ALA A 322 22.82 3.83 7.32
C ALA A 322 23.62 3.65 8.62
N GLY A 323 24.90 4.05 8.59
CA GLY A 323 25.80 3.90 9.74
C GLY A 323 27.29 4.00 9.43
N LYS A 324 27.67 4.02 8.14
CA LYS A 324 29.07 4.28 7.74
C LYS A 324 29.55 5.69 8.14
N ASN A 325 28.62 6.63 8.36
CA ASN A 325 28.86 8.04 8.69
C ASN A 325 28.05 8.50 9.91
N ALA A 326 28.42 9.63 10.51
CA ALA A 326 27.81 10.16 11.74
C ALA A 326 26.27 10.32 11.66
N VAL A 327 25.55 9.66 12.58
CA VAL A 327 24.08 9.65 12.68
C VAL A 327 23.53 10.72 13.64
N SER A 328 24.07 11.93 13.56
CA SER A 328 23.84 13.01 14.54
C SER A 328 22.38 13.47 14.68
N TYR A 329 21.54 13.21 13.67
CA TYR A 329 20.16 13.66 13.63
C TYR A 329 19.14 12.50 13.61
N GLY A 330 19.61 11.25 13.72
CA GLY A 330 18.78 10.04 13.74
C GLY A 330 19.38 8.90 12.91
N LYS A 331 18.93 7.67 13.20
CA LYS A 331 19.27 6.42 12.51
C LYS A 331 18.37 6.21 11.28
N GLY A 332 18.55 7.05 10.27
CA GLY A 332 17.82 7.01 9.01
C GLY A 332 18.73 7.32 7.82
N THR A 333 18.16 7.41 6.63
CA THR A 333 18.90 7.78 5.41
C THR A 333 18.99 9.29 5.28
N TYR A 334 20.21 9.81 5.05
CA TYR A 334 20.52 11.23 4.98
C TYR A 334 20.52 11.72 3.53
N PHE A 335 19.97 12.92 3.31
CA PHE A 335 19.94 13.60 2.01
C PHE A 335 20.34 15.05 2.17
N ALA A 336 21.22 15.54 1.30
CA ALA A 336 21.73 16.91 1.32
C ALA A 336 20.92 17.83 0.40
N VAL A 337 20.79 19.09 0.80
CA VAL A 337 20.22 20.15 -0.06
C VAL A 337 21.25 20.60 -1.10
N ASP A 338 22.50 20.76 -0.70
CA ASP A 338 23.60 21.17 -1.58
C ASP A 338 24.38 19.93 -2.04
N ALA A 339 24.64 19.82 -3.34
CA ALA A 339 25.39 18.71 -3.93
C ALA A 339 26.82 18.63 -3.37
N SER A 340 27.43 19.78 -3.06
CA SER A 340 28.78 19.87 -2.49
C SER A 340 28.95 19.10 -1.18
N TYR A 341 27.89 19.00 -0.37
CA TYR A 341 27.93 18.20 0.85
C TYR A 341 28.05 16.70 0.52
N SER A 342 27.24 16.23 -0.43
CA SER A 342 27.27 14.84 -0.92
C SER A 342 28.52 14.53 -1.73
N ALA A 343 29.19 15.53 -2.30
CA ALA A 343 30.41 15.39 -3.10
C ALA A 343 31.65 15.05 -2.26
N LYS A 344 31.61 15.23 -0.93
CA LYS A 344 32.73 14.85 -0.04
C LYS A 344 33.04 13.36 -0.17
N ASP A 345 34.33 13.02 -0.16
CA ASP A 345 34.83 11.64 -0.30
C ASP A 345 34.31 10.68 0.79
N THR A 346 33.93 11.22 1.94
CA THR A 346 33.27 10.48 3.02
C THR A 346 31.92 9.89 2.61
N TYR A 347 31.24 10.49 1.63
CA TYR A 347 29.91 10.06 1.15
C TYR A 347 30.00 9.47 -0.24
N SER A 348 30.49 10.24 -1.21
CA SER A 348 30.70 9.79 -2.60
C SER A 348 32.14 9.32 -2.78
N LYS A 349 32.50 8.19 -2.15
CA LYS A 349 33.87 7.68 -2.16
C LYS A 349 34.34 7.43 -3.60
N PRO A 350 35.50 8.00 -4.02
CA PRO A 350 36.07 7.70 -5.33
C PRO A 350 36.39 6.19 -5.45
N ASP A 351 36.07 5.60 -6.60
CA ASP A 351 36.48 4.24 -6.95
C ASP A 351 37.97 4.18 -7.39
N SER A 352 38.42 3.01 -7.84
CA SER A 352 39.78 2.80 -8.35
C SER A 352 40.18 3.70 -9.52
N ASN A 353 39.20 4.25 -10.25
CA ASN A 353 39.39 5.12 -11.39
C ASN A 353 39.16 6.60 -11.04
N GLY A 354 38.94 6.91 -9.76
CA GLY A 354 38.64 8.26 -9.29
C GLY A 354 37.19 8.70 -9.53
N ARG A 355 36.31 7.80 -10.00
CA ARG A 355 34.90 8.12 -10.23
C ARG A 355 34.14 8.13 -8.93
N LYS A 356 33.26 9.12 -8.79
CA LYS A 356 32.40 9.36 -7.65
C LYS A 356 30.95 9.24 -8.08
N HIS A 357 30.11 8.77 -7.17
CA HIS A 357 28.72 8.44 -7.44
C HIS A 357 27.79 9.25 -6.52
N MET A 358 26.84 9.97 -7.12
CA MET A 358 25.85 10.77 -6.38
C MET A 358 24.48 10.61 -6.99
N TYR A 359 23.50 10.26 -6.16
CA TYR A 359 22.10 10.25 -6.55
C TYR A 359 21.47 11.63 -6.44
N VAL A 360 20.58 11.92 -7.38
CA VAL A 360 19.54 12.94 -7.27
C VAL A 360 18.22 12.23 -6.98
N VAL A 361 17.58 12.61 -5.89
CA VAL A 361 16.58 11.79 -5.20
C VAL A 361 15.32 12.60 -4.94
N ARG A 362 14.15 12.07 -5.31
CA ARG A 362 12.87 12.60 -4.83
C ARG A 362 12.63 12.09 -3.42
N VAL A 363 12.53 13.00 -2.45
CA VAL A 363 12.38 12.68 -1.04
C VAL A 363 11.10 13.30 -0.49
N LEU A 364 10.26 12.49 0.13
CA LEU A 364 9.06 12.94 0.83
C LEU A 364 9.43 13.51 2.21
N THR A 365 9.85 14.78 2.22
CA THR A 365 10.24 15.48 3.45
C THR A 365 9.04 15.89 4.32
N GLY A 366 7.86 16.09 3.72
CA GLY A 366 6.62 16.36 4.44
C GLY A 366 6.71 17.52 5.45
N VAL A 367 6.04 17.37 6.60
CA VAL A 367 6.23 18.22 7.78
C VAL A 367 7.45 17.72 8.54
N PHE A 368 8.44 18.57 8.73
CA PHE A 368 9.72 18.19 9.34
C PHE A 368 10.03 19.00 10.61
N THR A 369 10.87 18.43 11.46
CA THR A 369 11.37 19.09 12.68
C THR A 369 12.88 18.89 12.85
N LYS A 370 13.49 19.49 13.88
CA LYS A 370 14.91 19.32 14.15
C LYS A 370 15.20 17.90 14.67
N GLY A 371 16.19 17.24 14.07
CA GLY A 371 16.61 15.90 14.48
C GLY A 371 17.53 15.91 15.70
N ARG A 372 17.75 14.73 16.27
CA ARG A 372 18.73 14.48 17.34
C ARG A 372 19.26 13.05 17.28
N ALA A 373 20.41 12.82 17.87
CA ALA A 373 20.98 11.48 17.98
C ALA A 373 20.01 10.52 18.72
N GLY A 374 20.05 9.25 18.34
CA GLY A 374 19.24 8.19 18.95
C GLY A 374 17.83 8.00 18.40
N LEU A 375 17.32 8.90 17.54
CA LEU A 375 16.03 8.71 16.88
C LEU A 375 16.06 7.48 15.96
N VAL A 376 15.08 6.60 16.07
CA VAL A 376 14.83 5.47 15.15
C VAL A 376 13.63 5.70 14.24
N THR A 377 12.80 6.68 14.59
CA THR A 377 11.67 7.21 13.82
C THR A 377 11.62 8.74 14.02
N PRO A 378 10.88 9.49 13.19
CA PRO A 378 10.61 10.89 13.47
C PRO A 378 9.90 11.05 14.83
N PRO A 379 10.11 12.18 15.53
CA PRO A 379 9.41 12.44 16.79
C PRO A 379 7.91 12.72 16.55
N PRO A 380 7.07 12.60 17.61
CA PRO A 380 5.68 13.01 17.55
C PRO A 380 5.54 14.53 17.42
N LYS A 381 4.48 14.99 16.73
CA LYS A 381 4.13 16.42 16.63
C LYS A 381 3.60 16.96 17.95
N ASN A 382 2.86 16.12 18.68
CA ASN A 382 2.33 16.42 19.99
C ASN A 382 2.70 15.28 20.95
N PRO A 383 3.38 15.53 22.09
CA PRO A 383 3.71 14.50 23.07
C PRO A 383 2.50 13.72 23.60
N HIS A 384 1.30 14.32 23.60
CA HIS A 384 0.06 13.67 24.03
C HIS A 384 -0.56 12.75 22.97
N ASN A 385 -0.10 12.81 21.71
CA ASN A 385 -0.47 11.89 20.64
C ASN A 385 0.80 11.27 20.04
N PRO A 386 1.35 10.21 20.67
CA PRO A 386 2.66 9.68 20.30
C PRO A 386 2.68 9.02 18.91
N THR A 387 1.52 8.75 18.30
CA THR A 387 1.40 8.14 16.98
C THR A 387 1.33 9.15 15.83
N ASP A 388 1.01 10.42 16.09
CA ASP A 388 1.06 11.46 15.06
C ASP A 388 2.48 12.01 14.93
N LEU A 389 3.26 11.42 14.03
CA LEU A 389 4.67 11.74 13.82
C LEU A 389 4.88 12.84 12.77
N PHE A 390 5.99 13.56 12.92
CA PHE A 390 6.60 14.28 11.81
C PHE A 390 6.97 13.31 10.67
N ASP A 391 7.14 13.83 9.45
CA ASP A 391 7.48 13.02 8.29
C ASP A 391 8.99 12.79 8.15
N SER A 392 9.79 13.80 8.49
CA SER A 392 11.25 13.73 8.47
C SER A 392 11.88 14.64 9.52
N VAL A 393 13.20 14.56 9.66
CA VAL A 393 13.95 15.51 10.49
C VAL A 393 15.04 16.22 9.69
N THR A 394 15.46 17.37 10.17
CA THR A 394 16.49 18.22 9.54
C THR A 394 17.49 18.70 10.57
N ASN A 395 18.63 19.24 10.13
CA ASN A 395 19.60 19.90 11.00
C ASN A 395 19.11 21.24 11.54
N ASN A 396 18.35 21.99 10.72
CA ASN A 396 17.84 23.32 11.05
C ASN A 396 16.52 23.56 10.31
N THR A 397 15.44 23.84 11.04
CA THR A 397 14.10 24.01 10.47
C THR A 397 13.92 25.30 9.68
N ARG A 398 14.70 26.35 9.98
CA ARG A 398 14.64 27.66 9.31
C ARG A 398 15.45 27.68 8.01
N SER A 399 16.61 27.02 8.00
CA SER A 399 17.48 26.90 6.83
C SER A 399 18.02 25.46 6.74
N PRO A 400 17.21 24.52 6.24
CA PRO A 400 17.60 23.12 6.19
C PRO A 400 18.74 22.91 5.19
N LYS A 401 19.75 22.15 5.59
CA LYS A 401 20.86 21.71 4.73
C LYS A 401 20.89 20.20 4.53
N LEU A 402 20.22 19.47 5.40
CA LEU A 402 20.02 18.03 5.28
C LEU A 402 18.62 17.63 5.74
N PHE A 403 18.16 16.49 5.25
CA PHE A 403 16.96 15.80 5.69
C PHE A 403 17.27 14.34 5.99
N VAL A 404 16.60 13.78 6.98
CA VAL A 404 16.69 12.36 7.36
C VAL A 404 15.31 11.75 7.34
N VAL A 405 15.16 10.64 6.60
CA VAL A 405 13.93 9.84 6.55
C VAL A 405 14.19 8.46 7.14
N PHE A 406 13.17 7.87 7.76
CA PHE A 406 13.32 6.65 8.56
C PHE A 406 12.55 5.46 7.98
N PHE A 407 11.77 5.67 6.93
CA PHE A 407 10.92 4.62 6.37
C PHE A 407 11.26 4.35 4.91
N ASP A 408 11.21 3.07 4.55
CA ASP A 408 11.51 2.61 3.19
C ASP A 408 10.50 3.20 2.19
N ASN A 409 10.88 3.35 0.93
CA ASN A 409 10.05 3.96 -0.13
C ASN A 409 9.65 5.43 0.11
N GLN A 410 10.22 6.11 1.13
CA GLN A 410 10.03 7.56 1.33
C GLN A 410 10.95 8.40 0.42
N ALA A 411 11.88 7.74 -0.28
CA ALA A 411 12.81 8.33 -1.23
C ALA A 411 12.92 7.45 -2.49
N TYR A 412 12.88 8.08 -3.66
CA TYR A 412 13.05 7.44 -4.97
C TYR A 412 14.33 7.95 -5.64
N PRO A 413 15.33 7.09 -5.91
CA PRO A 413 16.52 7.50 -6.65
C PRO A 413 16.13 7.75 -8.11
N GLU A 414 16.20 9.01 -8.55
CA GLU A 414 15.70 9.40 -9.88
C GLU A 414 16.82 9.49 -10.91
N TYR A 415 17.98 10.01 -10.51
CA TYR A 415 19.16 10.06 -11.35
C TYR A 415 20.40 9.61 -10.58
N LEU A 416 21.35 9.00 -11.28
CA LEU A 416 22.70 8.75 -10.82
C LEU A 416 23.67 9.61 -11.64
N ILE A 417 24.44 10.45 -10.95
CA ILE A 417 25.52 11.24 -11.52
C ILE A 417 26.83 10.51 -11.23
N THR A 418 27.56 10.20 -12.30
CA THR A 418 28.96 9.74 -12.23
C THR A 418 29.86 10.92 -12.56
N PHE A 419 30.78 11.27 -11.67
CA PHE A 419 31.60 12.49 -11.78
C PHE A 419 33.00 12.29 -11.20
N THR A 420 33.94 13.16 -11.53
CA THR A 420 35.32 13.16 -11.03
C THR A 420 35.67 14.53 -10.45
N ALA A 421 36.66 14.55 -9.56
CA ALA A 421 37.23 15.77 -8.98
C ALA A 421 37.86 16.69 -10.03
#